data_AF-W8AV87-F1
#
_entry.id   AF-W8AV87-F1
#
_cell.length_a   1.000
_cell.length_b   1.000
_cell.length_c   1.000
_cell.angle_alpha   90.00
_cell.angle_beta   90.00
_cell.angle_gamma   90.00
#
_symmetry.space_group_name_H-M   'P 1'
#
loop_
_entity.id
_entity.type
_entity.pdbx_description
1 polymer ?
#
loop_
_entity_poly.entity_id
_entity_poly.type
_entity_poly.pdbx_seq_one_letter_code
_entity_poly.pdbx_strand_id
1 'polypeptide(L)'
;MAGKSGRSYLRALCFAYIITGPIFNLASNGGEVVRVFACATTLTYNLTKTRLDLMTKPFHNTLTTIKDDFILVEKSFDEFNGVLQPIRTEVSGTDNDSNLKLQRRKVEGVAERVQKNYSEKIKTRCKRQLKRGERRCRDAFENAYLDCNEKFPRVVKTLLCWPFQVDFICHINLLGKPDKICDPYEALPKNFGESYAQLDDSQKLLYGNNSHVEVKYKIKSPTPQDLLRLKVVD
;
A
#
# COMPACT_ATOMS: atom_id res chain seq x y z
N MET A 1 47.74 17.16 89.23
CA MET A 1 46.60 16.94 88.31
C MET A 1 46.81 17.68 86.98
N ALA A 2 47.87 17.35 86.25
CA ALA A 2 48.12 17.87 84.89
C ALA A 2 49.09 16.96 84.13
N GLY A 3 48.69 15.70 83.89
CA GLY A 3 49.43 14.75 83.04
C GLY A 3 48.88 14.71 81.60
N LYS A 4 49.64 14.10 80.67
CA LYS A 4 49.28 13.94 79.24
C LYS A 4 47.84 13.43 79.03
N SER A 5 47.40 12.48 79.85
CA SER A 5 46.06 11.88 79.77
C SER A 5 44.94 12.86 80.14
N GLY A 6 45.16 13.74 81.12
CA GLY A 6 44.18 14.76 81.54
C GLY A 6 43.97 15.85 80.49
N ARG A 7 45.03 16.25 79.77
CA ARG A 7 44.93 17.20 78.66
C ARG A 7 44.16 16.62 77.48
N SER A 8 44.31 15.32 77.22
CA SER A 8 43.55 14.66 76.15
C SER A 8 42.06 14.54 76.49
N TYR A 9 41.75 14.23 77.75
CA TYR A 9 40.36 14.16 78.21
C TYR A 9 39.70 15.54 78.16
N LEU A 10 40.40 16.59 78.62
CA LEU A 10 39.89 17.95 78.58
C LEU A 10 39.65 18.43 77.14
N ARG A 11 40.55 18.11 76.21
CA ARG A 11 40.37 18.41 74.78
C ARG A 11 39.15 17.69 74.20
N ALA A 12 38.97 16.40 74.49
CA ALA A 12 37.82 15.63 74.03
C ALA A 12 36.49 16.20 74.58
N LEU A 13 36.49 16.61 75.85
CA LEU A 13 35.32 17.22 76.50
C LEU A 13 34.99 18.59 75.89
N CYS A 14 36.00 19.40 75.60
CA CYS A 14 35.84 20.65 74.85
C CYS A 14 35.26 20.41 73.45
N PHE A 15 35.79 19.44 72.69
CA PHE A 15 35.25 19.11 71.36
C PHE A 15 33.80 18.60 71.44
N ALA A 16 33.48 17.73 72.40
CA ALA A 16 32.13 17.24 72.60
C ALA A 16 31.15 18.39 72.88
N TYR A 17 31.53 19.36 73.73
CA TYR A 17 30.71 20.53 74.04
C TYR A 17 30.53 21.49 72.85
N ILE A 18 31.57 21.64 72.02
CA ILE A 18 31.50 22.48 70.82
C ILE A 18 30.59 21.85 69.77
N ILE A 19 30.55 20.51 69.67
CA ILE A 19 29.85 19.80 68.60
C ILE A 19 28.38 19.53 68.93
N THR A 20 28.00 19.38 70.21
CA THR A 20 26.60 19.09 70.59
C THR A 20 25.62 20.19 70.20
N GLY A 21 25.98 21.47 70.34
CA GLY A 21 25.12 22.60 69.93
C GLY A 21 24.74 22.57 68.45
N PRO A 22 25.72 22.53 67.52
CA PRO A 22 25.47 22.42 66.09
C PRO A 22 24.66 21.17 65.70
N ILE A 23 24.91 20.02 66.33
CA ILE A 23 24.19 18.76 66.01
C ILE A 23 22.71 18.88 66.39
N PHE A 24 22.37 19.38 67.57
CA PHE A 24 20.96 19.53 67.97
C PHE A 24 20.23 20.54 67.08
N ASN A 25 20.91 21.60 66.63
CA ASN A 25 20.37 22.56 65.67
C ASN A 25 20.14 21.93 64.28
N LEU A 26 21.10 21.14 63.78
CA LEU A 26 20.94 20.40 62.52
C LEU A 26 19.83 19.36 62.62
N ALA A 27 19.75 18.63 63.74
CA ALA A 27 18.74 17.60 63.96
C ALA A 27 17.33 18.21 64.06
N SER A 28 17.18 19.35 64.73
CA SER A 28 15.92 20.10 64.79
C SER A 28 15.47 20.61 63.42
N ASN A 29 16.41 20.98 62.53
CA ASN A 29 16.11 21.37 61.15
C ASN A 29 15.96 20.16 60.19
N GLY A 30 16.52 19.00 60.54
CA GLY A 30 16.51 17.79 59.73
C GLY A 30 15.13 17.15 59.56
N GLY A 31 14.21 17.37 60.51
CA GLY A 31 12.83 16.86 60.41
C GLY A 31 12.08 17.38 59.19
N GLU A 32 12.30 18.65 58.81
CA GLU A 32 11.69 19.22 57.60
C GLU A 32 12.33 18.65 56.33
N VAL A 33 13.65 18.43 56.35
CA VAL A 33 14.40 17.83 55.22
C VAL A 33 13.89 16.43 54.92
N VAL A 34 13.66 15.60 55.94
CA VAL A 34 13.12 14.24 55.76
C VAL A 34 11.70 14.27 55.18
N ARG A 35 10.86 15.21 55.61
CA ARG A 35 9.50 15.37 55.08
C ARG A 35 9.50 15.82 53.62
N VAL A 36 10.33 16.80 53.27
CA VAL A 36 10.50 17.27 51.89
C VAL A 36 11.03 16.14 51.00
N PHE A 37 11.95 15.33 51.51
CA PHE A 37 12.46 14.16 50.80
C PHE A 37 11.37 13.09 50.55
N ALA A 38 10.53 12.79 51.54
CA ALA A 38 9.40 11.88 51.38
C ALA A 38 8.35 12.41 50.37
N CYS A 39 8.09 13.71 50.38
CA CYS A 39 7.20 14.35 49.40
C CYS A 39 7.81 14.33 47.98
N ALA A 40 9.10 14.63 47.86
CA ALA A 40 9.80 14.62 46.59
C ALA A 40 9.85 13.21 45.96
N THR A 41 10.08 12.18 46.77
CA THR A 41 10.11 10.78 46.30
C THR A 41 8.74 10.28 45.86
N THR A 42 7.69 10.55 46.63
CA THR A 42 6.31 10.18 46.25
C THR A 42 5.84 10.91 44.99
N LEU A 43 6.12 12.20 44.87
CA LEU A 43 5.85 12.98 43.67
C LEU A 43 6.62 12.44 42.45
N THR A 44 7.92 12.20 42.62
CA THR A 44 8.79 11.66 41.55
C THR A 44 8.31 10.28 41.10
N TYR A 45 7.91 9.42 42.03
CA TYR A 45 7.36 8.10 41.72
C TYR A 45 6.08 8.19 40.88
N ASN A 46 5.13 9.04 41.29
CA ASN A 46 3.87 9.22 40.57
C ASN A 46 4.09 9.78 39.15
N LEU A 47 4.98 10.76 39.02
CA LEU A 47 5.35 11.32 37.72
C LEU A 47 6.06 10.29 36.85
N THR A 48 6.96 9.48 37.43
CA THR A 48 7.70 8.43 36.71
C THR A 48 6.78 7.32 36.23
N LYS A 49 5.85 6.86 37.07
CA LYS A 49 4.84 5.86 36.70
C LYS A 49 3.99 6.34 35.51
N THR A 50 3.55 7.60 35.56
CA THR A 50 2.74 8.20 34.49
C THR A 50 3.54 8.31 33.19
N ARG A 51 4.82 8.73 33.29
CA ARG A 51 5.72 8.81 32.14
C ARG A 51 5.96 7.45 31.49
N LEU A 52 6.18 6.40 32.29
CA LEU A 52 6.36 5.04 31.78
C LEU A 52 5.09 4.48 31.13
N ASP A 53 3.92 4.71 31.74
CA ASP A 53 2.63 4.28 31.18
C ASP A 53 2.35 4.98 29.84
N LEU A 54 2.57 6.29 29.75
CA LEU A 54 2.41 7.04 28.50
C LEU A 54 3.46 6.69 27.44
N MET A 55 4.69 6.37 27.84
CA MET A 55 5.75 5.99 26.91
C MET A 55 5.55 4.57 26.35
N THR A 56 4.96 3.65 27.10
CA THR A 56 4.82 2.24 26.68
C THR A 56 3.56 1.96 25.84
N LYS A 57 2.46 2.68 26.11
CA LYS A 57 1.21 2.63 25.32
C LYS A 57 1.39 2.74 23.80
N PRO A 58 2.15 3.72 23.24
CA PRO A 58 2.31 3.82 21.80
C PRO A 58 3.04 2.60 21.19
N PHE A 59 3.97 1.97 21.91
CA PHE A 59 4.65 0.78 21.42
C PHE A 59 3.73 -0.44 21.38
N HIS A 60 2.88 -0.62 22.40
CA HIS A 60 1.93 -1.73 22.42
C HIS A 60 0.91 -1.62 21.28
N ASN A 61 0.32 -0.42 21.10
CA ASN A 61 -0.65 -0.18 20.03
C ASN A 61 -0.03 -0.37 18.64
N THR A 62 1.20 0.13 18.43
CA THR A 62 1.91 -0.05 17.15
C THR A 62 2.18 -1.52 16.86
N LEU A 63 2.60 -2.31 17.86
CA LEU A 63 2.85 -3.75 17.70
C LEU A 63 1.57 -4.54 17.38
N THR A 64 0.41 -4.16 17.94
CA THR A 64 -0.86 -4.78 17.60
C THR A 64 -1.35 -4.38 16.20
N THR A 65 -1.17 -3.11 15.83
CA THR A 65 -1.56 -2.61 14.50
C THR A 65 -0.76 -3.28 13.37
N ILE A 66 0.54 -3.52 13.56
CA ILE A 66 1.38 -4.19 12.55
C ILE A 66 0.88 -5.62 12.22
N LYS A 67 0.32 -6.34 13.19
CA LYS A 67 -0.22 -7.70 12.97
C LYS A 67 -1.48 -7.66 12.12
N ASP A 68 -2.36 -6.70 12.38
CA ASP A 68 -3.61 -6.52 11.63
C ASP A 68 -3.33 -5.97 10.22
N ASP A 69 -2.32 -5.11 10.08
CA ASP A 69 -1.85 -4.58 8.79
C ASP A 69 -1.31 -5.69 7.85
N PHE A 70 -0.71 -6.75 8.39
CA PHE A 70 -0.22 -7.87 7.57
C PHE A 70 -1.37 -8.62 6.87
N ILE A 71 -2.46 -8.86 7.60
CA ILE A 71 -3.68 -9.50 7.07
C ILE A 71 -4.32 -8.59 6.00
N LEU A 72 -4.31 -7.27 6.22
CA LEU A 72 -4.81 -6.29 5.26
C LEU A 72 -3.95 -6.24 3.98
N VAL A 73 -2.63 -6.34 4.12
CA VAL A 73 -1.70 -6.39 2.98
C VAL A 73 -1.96 -7.64 2.14
N GLU A 74 -1.99 -8.83 2.75
CA GLU A 74 -2.28 -10.10 2.04
C GLU A 74 -3.57 -10.02 1.22
N LYS A 75 -4.65 -9.52 1.84
CA LYS A 75 -5.94 -9.34 1.17
C LYS A 75 -5.89 -8.36 0.00
N SER A 76 -5.11 -7.28 0.12
CA SER A 76 -4.93 -6.28 -0.96
C SER A 76 -4.16 -6.86 -2.15
N PHE A 77 -3.20 -7.75 -1.89
CA PHE A 77 -2.47 -8.47 -2.93
C PHE A 77 -3.37 -9.50 -3.65
N ASP A 78 -4.22 -10.22 -2.92
CA ASP A 78 -5.20 -11.13 -3.55
C ASP A 78 -6.19 -10.38 -4.45
N GLU A 79 -6.70 -9.23 -3.99
CA GLU A 79 -7.58 -8.37 -4.78
C GLU A 79 -6.88 -7.85 -6.03
N PHE A 80 -5.64 -7.40 -5.91
CA PHE A 80 -4.84 -6.93 -7.05
C PHE A 80 -4.57 -8.03 -8.07
N ASN A 81 -4.26 -9.26 -7.62
CA ASN A 81 -4.13 -10.41 -8.52
C ASN A 81 -5.45 -10.69 -9.24
N GLY A 82 -6.59 -10.60 -8.55
CA GLY A 82 -7.92 -10.72 -9.15
C GLY A 82 -8.16 -9.73 -10.29
N VAL A 83 -7.66 -8.50 -10.18
CA VAL A 83 -7.75 -7.47 -11.23
C VAL A 83 -6.74 -7.69 -12.37
N LEU A 84 -5.54 -8.19 -12.07
CA LEU A 84 -4.49 -8.40 -13.08
C LEU A 84 -4.71 -9.65 -13.95
N GLN A 85 -5.33 -10.70 -13.43
CA GLN A 85 -5.63 -11.92 -14.18
C GLN A 85 -6.38 -11.67 -15.51
N PRO A 86 -7.52 -10.95 -15.54
CA PRO A 86 -8.23 -10.69 -16.80
C PRO A 86 -7.40 -9.85 -17.77
N ILE A 87 -6.58 -8.92 -17.27
CA ILE A 87 -5.67 -8.11 -18.11
C ILE A 87 -4.62 -9.01 -18.75
N ARG A 88 -4.05 -9.94 -17.99
CA ARG A 88 -3.05 -10.89 -18.49
C ARG A 88 -3.63 -11.78 -19.58
N THR A 89 -4.82 -12.32 -19.37
CA THR A 89 -5.51 -13.14 -20.37
C THR A 89 -5.82 -12.33 -21.63
N GLU A 90 -6.25 -11.07 -21.47
CA GLU A 90 -6.59 -10.21 -22.60
C GLU A 90 -5.36 -9.78 -23.41
N VAL A 91 -4.21 -9.56 -22.78
CA VAL A 91 -2.98 -9.11 -23.45
C VAL A 91 -2.13 -10.28 -23.95
N SER A 92 -1.92 -11.32 -23.14
CA SER A 92 -1.07 -12.46 -23.49
C SER A 92 -1.77 -13.48 -24.39
N GLY A 93 -3.10 -13.55 -24.40
CA GLY A 93 -3.89 -14.26 -25.41
C GLY A 93 -3.75 -15.79 -25.43
N THR A 94 -3.07 -16.40 -24.47
CA THR A 94 -2.97 -17.86 -24.35
C THR A 94 -3.55 -18.32 -23.02
N ASP A 95 -4.58 -19.16 -23.17
CA ASP A 95 -4.98 -20.21 -22.26
C ASP A 95 -3.77 -20.93 -21.66
N ASN A 96 -3.97 -21.47 -20.46
CA ASN A 96 -3.00 -22.30 -19.76
C ASN A 96 -2.30 -23.29 -20.69
N ASP A 97 -0.97 -23.34 -20.55
CA ASP A 97 -0.13 -24.48 -20.87
C ASP A 97 -0.05 -24.89 -22.35
N SER A 98 0.93 -24.33 -23.06
CA SER A 98 1.74 -25.17 -23.93
C SER A 98 3.17 -24.64 -23.98
N ASN A 99 4.01 -25.30 -23.20
CA ASN A 99 5.46 -25.21 -23.19
C ASN A 99 6.05 -23.94 -22.57
N LEU A 100 6.11 -24.00 -21.24
CA LEU A 100 7.32 -23.75 -20.45
C LEU A 100 8.52 -24.60 -20.95
N LYS A 101 8.85 -24.51 -22.23
CA LYS A 101 10.04 -25.05 -22.90
C LYS A 101 10.46 -24.12 -24.04
N LEU A 102 10.59 -22.83 -23.73
CA LEU A 102 11.66 -22.07 -24.34
C LEU A 102 12.43 -21.39 -23.20
N GLN A 103 13.43 -22.13 -22.74
CA GLN A 103 14.54 -21.65 -21.94
C GLN A 103 14.93 -20.23 -22.36
N ARG A 104 15.04 -19.31 -21.38
CA ARG A 104 15.98 -18.17 -21.33
C ARG A 104 16.65 -17.76 -22.66
N ARG A 105 15.87 -17.41 -23.68
CA ARG A 105 16.37 -16.79 -24.92
C ARG A 105 15.39 -15.71 -25.35
N LYS A 106 15.84 -14.47 -25.16
CA LYS A 106 15.21 -13.18 -25.45
C LYS A 106 13.96 -12.81 -24.65
N VAL A 107 14.18 -12.26 -23.44
CA VAL A 107 13.31 -11.20 -22.89
C VAL A 107 13.09 -10.10 -23.95
N GLU A 108 14.12 -9.84 -24.76
CA GLU A 108 14.15 -8.97 -25.95
C GLU A 108 13.10 -9.26 -27.04
N GLY A 109 12.38 -10.39 -27.00
CA GLY A 109 11.34 -10.73 -27.99
C GLY A 109 9.93 -10.85 -27.43
N VAL A 110 9.77 -10.81 -26.10
CA VAL A 110 8.45 -10.91 -25.45
C VAL A 110 7.72 -9.57 -25.59
N ALA A 111 8.41 -8.46 -25.30
CA ALA A 111 7.86 -7.12 -25.42
C ALA A 111 7.40 -6.82 -26.86
N GLU A 112 8.24 -7.10 -27.86
CA GLU A 112 7.91 -6.90 -29.27
C GLU A 112 6.70 -7.76 -29.71
N ARG A 113 6.67 -9.03 -29.29
CA ARG A 113 5.55 -9.94 -29.60
C ARG A 113 4.25 -9.47 -28.96
N VAL A 114 4.28 -9.04 -27.70
CA VAL A 114 3.11 -8.49 -27.00
C VAL A 114 2.63 -7.22 -27.70
N GLN A 115 3.53 -6.28 -28.01
CA GLN A 115 3.19 -5.06 -28.73
C GLN A 115 2.48 -5.39 -30.03
N LYS A 116 3.06 -6.28 -30.85
CA LYS A 116 2.51 -6.64 -32.16
C LYS A 116 1.17 -7.37 -32.05
N ASN A 117 1.10 -8.45 -31.29
CA ASN A 117 -0.10 -9.27 -31.17
C ASN A 117 -1.28 -8.45 -30.61
N TYR A 118 -1.03 -7.63 -29.59
CA TYR A 118 -2.06 -6.82 -28.98
C TYR A 118 -2.53 -5.69 -29.91
N SER A 119 -1.60 -5.05 -30.63
CA SER A 119 -1.94 -4.06 -31.67
C SER A 119 -2.85 -4.65 -32.75
N GLU A 120 -2.54 -5.85 -33.25
CA GLU A 120 -3.37 -6.55 -34.23
C GLU A 120 -4.75 -6.91 -33.66
N LYS A 121 -4.81 -7.32 -32.39
CA LYS A 121 -6.07 -7.64 -31.68
C LYS A 121 -6.97 -6.40 -31.56
N ILE A 122 -6.42 -5.26 -31.15
CA ILE A 122 -7.15 -3.98 -31.06
C ILE A 122 -7.65 -3.53 -32.43
N LYS A 123 -6.79 -3.55 -33.45
CA LYS A 123 -7.16 -3.20 -34.83
C LYS A 123 -8.31 -4.08 -35.33
N THR A 124 -8.23 -5.39 -35.11
CA THR A 124 -9.25 -6.35 -35.51
C THR A 124 -10.58 -6.10 -34.80
N ARG A 125 -10.54 -5.81 -33.50
CA ARG A 125 -11.74 -5.49 -32.71
C ARG A 125 -12.41 -4.20 -33.17
N CYS A 126 -11.63 -3.15 -33.43
CA CYS A 126 -12.14 -1.90 -33.98
C CYS A 126 -12.84 -2.13 -35.32
N LYS A 127 -12.19 -2.82 -36.26
CA LYS A 127 -12.78 -3.17 -37.57
C LYS A 127 -14.06 -3.97 -37.43
N ARG A 128 -14.12 -4.91 -36.48
CA ARG A 128 -15.31 -5.70 -36.20
C ARG A 128 -16.47 -4.84 -35.70
N GLN A 129 -16.21 -3.85 -34.84
CA GLN A 129 -17.24 -2.93 -34.36
C GLN A 129 -17.75 -2.02 -35.47
N LEU A 130 -16.86 -1.50 -36.32
CA LEU A 130 -17.26 -0.73 -37.51
C LEU A 130 -18.16 -1.54 -38.44
N LYS A 131 -17.76 -2.77 -38.81
CA LYS A 131 -18.60 -3.67 -39.62
C LYS A 131 -19.92 -4.04 -38.96
N ARG A 132 -19.98 -4.06 -37.62
CA ARG A 132 -21.23 -4.28 -36.89
C ARG A 132 -22.13 -3.04 -36.94
N GLY A 133 -21.56 -1.85 -36.83
CA GLY A 133 -22.25 -0.58 -37.01
C GLY A 133 -22.83 -0.43 -38.42
N GLU A 134 -22.04 -0.77 -39.44
CA GLU A 134 -22.44 -0.76 -40.85
C GLU A 134 -23.65 -1.69 -41.12
N ARG A 135 -23.63 -2.91 -40.56
CA ARG A 135 -24.77 -3.83 -40.64
C ARG A 135 -26.00 -3.26 -39.96
N ARG A 136 -25.88 -2.80 -38.71
CA ARG A 136 -27.01 -2.19 -37.99
C ARG A 136 -27.56 -0.95 -38.70
N CYS A 137 -26.71 -0.17 -39.35
CA CYS A 137 -27.14 0.94 -40.18
C CYS A 137 -28.02 0.43 -41.32
N ARG A 138 -27.57 -0.56 -42.10
CA ARG A 138 -28.37 -1.15 -43.18
C ARG A 138 -29.70 -1.70 -42.67
N ASP A 139 -29.66 -2.49 -41.59
CA ASP A 139 -30.86 -3.07 -41.00
C ASP A 139 -31.85 -1.97 -40.57
N ALA A 140 -31.37 -0.85 -40.02
CA ALA A 140 -32.21 0.28 -39.63
C ALA A 140 -32.86 0.98 -40.83
N PHE A 141 -32.11 1.18 -41.92
CA PHE A 141 -32.63 1.79 -43.15
C PHE A 141 -33.65 0.88 -43.86
N GLU A 142 -33.39 -0.43 -43.91
CA GLU A 142 -34.32 -1.41 -44.47
C GLU A 142 -35.62 -1.46 -43.68
N ASN A 143 -35.54 -1.53 -42.35
CA ASN A 143 -36.72 -1.50 -41.49
C ASN A 143 -37.50 -0.19 -41.66
N ALA A 144 -36.82 0.96 -41.72
CA ALA A 144 -37.47 2.25 -41.96
C ALA A 144 -38.17 2.33 -43.33
N TYR A 145 -37.57 1.72 -44.36
CA TYR A 145 -38.19 1.64 -45.69
C TYR A 145 -39.49 0.82 -45.66
N LEU A 146 -39.47 -0.35 -45.01
CA LEU A 146 -40.64 -1.21 -44.85
C LEU A 146 -41.76 -0.49 -44.09
N ASP A 147 -41.42 0.09 -42.93
CA ASP A 147 -42.34 0.87 -42.11
C ASP A 147 -42.98 2.04 -42.87
N CYS A 148 -42.19 2.74 -43.69
CA CYS A 148 -42.66 3.83 -44.53
C CYS A 148 -43.63 3.34 -45.62
N ASN A 149 -43.31 2.22 -46.27
CA ASN A 149 -44.15 1.65 -47.33
C ASN A 149 -45.50 1.15 -46.81
N GLU A 150 -45.56 0.67 -45.57
CA GLU A 150 -46.78 0.17 -44.93
C GLU A 150 -47.70 1.31 -44.47
N LYS A 151 -47.14 2.38 -43.90
CA LYS A 151 -47.92 3.47 -43.27
C LYS A 151 -48.50 4.49 -44.26
N PHE A 152 -47.93 4.65 -45.45
CA PHE A 152 -48.34 5.69 -46.40
C PHE A 152 -49.10 5.17 -47.63
N PRO A 153 -50.14 5.89 -48.11
CA PRO A 153 -50.85 5.54 -49.32
C PRO A 153 -49.97 5.69 -50.57
N ARG A 154 -50.33 4.95 -51.65
CA ARG A 154 -49.56 4.79 -52.91
C ARG A 154 -49.04 6.10 -53.53
N VAL A 155 -49.75 7.21 -53.34
CA VAL A 155 -49.41 8.51 -53.96
C VAL A 155 -48.21 9.16 -53.29
N VAL A 156 -48.02 8.96 -51.99
CA VAL A 156 -47.01 9.67 -51.17
C VAL A 156 -45.79 8.81 -50.86
N LYS A 157 -45.94 7.47 -50.89
CA LYS A 157 -44.88 6.52 -50.54
C LYS A 157 -43.65 6.62 -51.44
N THR A 158 -43.83 6.87 -52.74
CA THR A 158 -42.72 6.90 -53.70
C THR A 158 -41.75 8.04 -53.41
N LEU A 159 -42.24 9.20 -52.96
CA LEU A 159 -41.41 10.35 -52.64
C LEU A 159 -40.82 10.24 -51.22
N LEU A 160 -41.64 9.88 -50.23
CA LEU A 160 -41.22 9.84 -48.82
C LEU A 160 -40.32 8.66 -48.47
N CYS A 161 -40.52 7.49 -49.10
CA CYS A 161 -39.78 6.28 -48.76
C CYS A 161 -38.50 6.07 -49.58
N TRP A 162 -38.34 6.76 -50.70
CA TRP A 162 -37.16 6.65 -51.57
C TRP A 162 -35.81 6.91 -50.86
N PRO A 163 -35.68 7.86 -49.91
CA PRO A 163 -34.43 8.08 -49.18
C PRO A 163 -33.98 6.90 -48.31
N PHE A 164 -34.87 5.97 -47.98
CA PHE A 164 -34.52 4.80 -47.16
C PHE A 164 -34.01 3.61 -47.99
N GLN A 165 -34.17 3.66 -49.32
CA GLN A 165 -33.67 2.61 -50.24
C GLN A 165 -32.16 2.67 -50.45
N VAL A 166 -31.50 3.77 -50.10
CA VAL A 166 -30.10 3.98 -50.42
C VAL A 166 -29.20 3.60 -49.25
N ASP A 167 -28.32 2.62 -49.47
CA ASP A 167 -27.38 2.11 -48.47
C ASP A 167 -26.04 2.85 -48.46
N PHE A 168 -25.85 3.83 -49.36
CA PHE A 168 -24.62 4.60 -49.49
C PHE A 168 -24.25 5.28 -48.15
N ILE A 169 -25.24 5.71 -47.35
CA ILE A 169 -25.02 6.38 -46.06
C ILE A 169 -24.35 5.43 -45.05
N CYS A 170 -24.57 4.13 -45.17
CA CYS A 170 -23.92 3.14 -44.31
C CYS A 170 -22.50 2.80 -44.79
N HIS A 171 -22.20 3.03 -46.07
CA HIS A 171 -20.89 2.77 -46.69
C HIS A 171 -19.99 4.00 -46.80
N ILE A 172 -20.53 5.22 -46.65
CA ILE A 172 -19.71 6.43 -46.70
C ILE A 172 -18.69 6.39 -45.57
N ASN A 173 -17.45 6.68 -45.95
CA ASN A 173 -16.35 6.97 -45.03
C ASN A 173 -16.56 8.34 -44.35
N LEU A 174 -17.78 8.66 -43.92
CA LEU A 174 -18.14 9.94 -43.28
C LEU A 174 -17.29 10.18 -42.02
N LEU A 175 -16.92 9.10 -41.33
CA LEU A 175 -16.03 9.10 -40.18
C LEU A 175 -14.55 8.94 -40.55
N GLY A 176 -14.21 8.86 -41.84
CA GLY A 176 -12.86 8.63 -42.36
C GLY A 176 -12.63 7.20 -42.86
N LYS A 177 -11.39 6.91 -43.31
CA LYS A 177 -11.01 5.57 -43.78
C LYS A 177 -10.94 4.59 -42.60
N PRO A 178 -11.49 3.37 -42.72
CA PRO A 178 -11.53 2.40 -41.61
C PRO A 178 -10.14 2.03 -41.09
N ASP A 179 -9.11 2.05 -41.95
CA ASP A 179 -7.73 1.79 -41.53
C ASP A 179 -7.09 2.94 -40.74
N LYS A 180 -7.55 4.19 -40.94
CA LYS A 180 -7.10 5.33 -40.14
C LYS A 180 -7.85 5.42 -38.81
N ILE A 181 -9.16 5.15 -38.81
CA ILE A 181 -9.99 5.14 -37.60
C ILE A 181 -9.53 4.02 -36.64
N CYS A 182 -9.13 2.88 -37.19
CA CYS A 182 -8.68 1.73 -36.42
C CYS A 182 -7.15 1.62 -36.36
N ASP A 183 -6.44 2.75 -36.28
CA ASP A 183 -5.00 2.73 -36.08
C ASP A 183 -4.66 2.33 -34.63
N PRO A 184 -4.02 1.17 -34.40
CA PRO A 184 -3.66 0.76 -33.04
C PRO A 184 -2.66 1.70 -32.37
N TYR A 185 -1.88 2.51 -33.11
CA TYR A 185 -0.89 3.42 -32.53
C TYR A 185 -1.51 4.67 -31.89
N GLU A 186 -2.78 4.96 -32.15
CA GLU A 186 -3.52 6.03 -31.47
C GLU A 186 -4.02 5.57 -30.09
N ALA A 187 -4.41 4.30 -29.96
CA ALA A 187 -4.93 3.72 -28.72
C ALA A 187 -3.85 3.03 -27.86
N LEU A 188 -2.69 2.70 -28.44
CA LEU A 188 -1.64 1.93 -27.77
C LEU A 188 -0.30 2.69 -27.81
N PRO A 189 0.36 2.93 -26.66
CA PRO A 189 1.66 3.58 -26.65
C PRO A 189 2.72 2.66 -27.30
N LYS A 190 3.75 3.28 -27.90
CA LYS A 190 4.80 2.58 -28.65
C LYS A 190 5.60 1.59 -27.80
N ASN A 191 5.70 1.85 -26.50
CA ASN A 191 6.41 1.05 -25.51
C ASN A 191 5.49 0.16 -24.66
N PHE A 192 4.22 -0.02 -25.05
CA PHE A 192 3.27 -0.83 -24.30
C PHE A 192 3.80 -2.24 -24.01
N GLY A 193 4.41 -2.90 -24.99
CA GLY A 193 4.96 -4.24 -24.83
C GLY A 193 6.08 -4.32 -23.80
N GLU A 194 6.93 -3.29 -23.72
CA GLU A 194 8.00 -3.20 -22.71
C GLU A 194 7.41 -2.95 -21.32
N SER A 195 6.49 -1.99 -21.20
CA SER A 195 5.80 -1.70 -19.94
C SER A 195 5.02 -2.92 -19.43
N TYR A 196 4.35 -3.64 -20.32
CA TYR A 196 3.64 -4.87 -19.96
C TYR A 196 4.59 -5.97 -19.53
N ALA A 197 5.72 -6.17 -20.24
CA ALA A 197 6.72 -7.16 -19.85
C ALA A 197 7.33 -6.86 -18.46
N GLN A 198 7.59 -5.58 -18.16
CA GLN A 198 8.07 -5.15 -16.84
C GLN A 198 7.02 -5.38 -15.74
N LEU A 199 5.74 -5.09 -16.03
CA LEU A 199 4.64 -5.34 -15.10
C LEU A 199 4.43 -6.84 -14.84
N ASP A 200 4.47 -7.67 -15.88
CA ASP A 200 4.36 -9.13 -15.77
C ASP A 200 5.52 -9.72 -14.98
N ASP A 201 6.74 -9.21 -15.17
CA ASP A 201 7.92 -9.63 -14.38
C ASP A 201 7.81 -9.19 -12.92
N SER A 202 7.41 -7.94 -12.68
CA SER A 202 7.15 -7.41 -11.33
C SER A 202 6.08 -8.22 -10.60
N GLN A 203 4.99 -8.58 -11.29
CA GLN A 203 3.97 -9.46 -10.75
C GLN A 203 4.55 -10.84 -10.42
N LYS A 204 5.30 -11.49 -11.32
CA LYS A 204 5.91 -12.80 -11.05
C LYS A 204 6.86 -12.76 -9.85
N LEU A 205 7.62 -11.68 -9.67
CA LEU A 205 8.48 -11.50 -8.50
C LEU A 205 7.68 -11.31 -7.22
N LEU A 206 6.60 -10.52 -7.27
CA LEU A 206 5.75 -10.21 -6.12
C LEU A 206 4.82 -11.36 -5.72
N TYR A 207 4.45 -12.27 -6.63
CA TYR A 207 3.51 -13.37 -6.34
C TYR A 207 4.16 -14.75 -6.40
N GLY A 208 5.21 -14.95 -7.19
CA GLY A 208 5.90 -16.24 -7.32
C GLY A 208 6.78 -16.62 -6.12
N ASN A 209 7.19 -15.63 -5.31
CA ASN A 209 8.01 -15.82 -4.11
C ASN A 209 7.28 -15.59 -2.78
N ASN A 210 6.05 -15.06 -2.80
CA ASN A 210 5.41 -14.49 -1.62
C ASN A 210 4.24 -15.29 -1.05
N SER A 211 4.04 -16.54 -1.48
CA SER A 211 3.09 -17.41 -0.78
C SER A 211 3.46 -17.66 0.70
N HIS A 212 4.62 -17.19 1.18
CA HIS A 212 4.96 -17.07 2.60
C HIS A 212 5.98 -15.94 2.86
N VAL A 213 5.57 -14.67 2.79
CA VAL A 213 6.39 -13.59 3.40
C VAL A 213 6.18 -13.63 4.91
N GLU A 214 6.83 -14.57 5.60
CA GLU A 214 6.92 -14.52 7.07
C GLU A 214 7.89 -13.41 7.48
N VAL A 215 7.35 -12.24 7.84
CA VAL A 215 8.14 -11.18 8.47
C VAL A 215 8.50 -11.61 9.90
N LYS A 216 9.64 -12.29 10.06
CA LYS A 216 10.17 -12.67 11.37
C LYS A 216 10.74 -11.46 12.11
N TYR A 217 9.95 -10.85 12.98
CA TYR A 217 10.44 -9.84 13.91
C TYR A 217 10.97 -10.52 15.18
N LYS A 218 12.24 -10.24 15.54
CA LYS A 218 12.86 -10.76 16.76
C LYS A 218 12.88 -9.64 17.80
N ILE A 219 11.90 -9.63 18.70
CA ILE A 219 11.91 -8.71 19.84
C ILE A 219 12.96 -9.25 20.81
N LYS A 220 14.10 -8.57 20.95
CA LYS A 220 14.98 -8.78 22.11
C LYS A 220 14.25 -8.23 23.34
N SER A 221 13.56 -9.10 24.07
CA SER A 221 13.11 -8.77 25.42
C SER A 221 14.34 -8.42 26.26
N PRO A 222 14.31 -7.32 27.04
CA PRO A 222 15.41 -6.99 27.94
C PRO A 222 15.63 -8.17 28.88
N THR A 223 16.89 -8.61 29.00
CA THR A 223 17.22 -9.75 29.85
C THR A 223 17.10 -9.36 31.32
N PRO A 224 16.91 -10.31 32.25
CA PRO A 224 16.87 -10.02 33.69
C PRO A 224 18.11 -9.24 34.18
N GLN A 225 19.25 -9.40 33.49
CA GLN A 225 20.49 -8.67 33.75
C GLN A 225 20.41 -7.17 33.37
N ASP A 226 19.65 -6.82 32.33
CA ASP A 226 19.39 -5.42 31.92
C ASP A 226 18.43 -4.73 32.90
N LEU A 227 17.45 -5.47 33.43
CA LEU A 227 16.54 -5.00 34.48
C LEU A 227 17.22 -4.90 35.86
N LEU A 228 18.22 -5.74 36.13
CA LEU A 228 19.05 -5.66 37.33
C LEU A 228 20.01 -4.47 37.30
N ARG A 229 20.59 -4.10 36.14
CA ARG A 229 21.39 -2.87 36.03
C ARG A 229 20.60 -1.60 36.33
N LEU A 230 19.30 -1.58 36.06
CA LEU A 230 18.41 -0.47 36.42
C LEU A 230 18.06 -0.42 37.91
N LYS A 231 18.20 -1.52 38.66
CA LYS A 231 18.01 -1.59 40.12
C LYS A 231 19.30 -1.37 40.93
N VAL A 232 20.46 -1.32 40.28
CA VAL A 232 21.77 -1.13 40.94
C VAL A 232 22.18 0.36 40.94
N VAL A 233 21.36 1.23 40.35
CA VAL A 233 21.45 2.69 40.46
C VAL A 233 20.33 3.19 41.40
N ASP A 234 20.22 2.57 42.57
CA ASP A 234 19.47 3.05 43.74
C ASP A 234 20.41 3.06 44.94
#